data_AF-A0A7K4K456-F1
#
_entry.id   AF-A0A7K4K456-F1
#
_cell.length_a   1.000
_cell.length_b   1.000
_cell.length_c   1.000
_cell.angle_alpha   90.00
_cell.angle_beta   90.00
_cell.angle_gamma   90.00
#
_symmetry.space_group_name_H-M   'P 1'
#
loop_
_entity.id
_entity.type
_entity.pdbx_description
1 polymer ?
#
loop_
_entity_poly.entity_id
_entity_poly.type
_entity_poly.pdbx_seq_one_letter_code
_entity_poly.pdbx_strand_id
1 'polypeptide(L)'
;SQVLMSLHEMFPAVHAAEMAIRRNPRSWDAWQTLGRAQLGLGEIALAIRSFQVSLHIFPMNPEVWKEDLSWARKLQEHKEKATKTEAMQALAKEATQEPIPDYDFESDEIVAVCAAIAEKEKALSEAKSVVIVSASGAVETVTEEENSATTPDDTIFIRAR
;
A
#
# COMPACT_ATOMS: atom_id res chain seq x y z
N SER A 1 -26.77 -28.95 4.69
CA SER A 1 -25.64 -28.66 3.78
C SER A 1 -25.56 -27.20 3.30
N GLN A 2 -26.34 -26.26 3.87
CA GLN A 2 -26.35 -24.85 3.44
C GLN A 2 -25.32 -23.96 4.17
N VAL A 3 -24.58 -24.52 5.13
CA VAL A 3 -23.72 -23.75 6.06
C VAL A 3 -22.31 -23.51 5.50
N LEU A 4 -21.84 -24.30 4.53
CA LEU A 4 -20.52 -24.11 3.91
C LEU A 4 -20.49 -22.94 2.91
N MET A 5 -21.67 -22.44 2.50
CA MET A 5 -21.78 -21.33 1.55
C MET A 5 -21.53 -19.96 2.18
N SER A 6 -21.48 -19.86 3.51
CA SER A 6 -21.61 -18.56 4.15
C SER A 6 -20.29 -17.87 4.50
N LEU A 7 -19.14 -18.55 4.64
CA LEU A 7 -17.89 -17.85 4.94
C LEU A 7 -16.67 -18.62 4.40
N HIS A 8 -15.90 -17.95 3.54
CA HIS A 8 -14.44 -18.09 3.40
C HIS A 8 -13.84 -18.96 2.28
N GLU A 9 -14.62 -19.62 1.43
CA GLU A 9 -14.08 -20.39 0.29
C GLU A 9 -14.56 -19.91 -1.09
N MET A 10 -14.55 -18.59 -1.31
CA MET A 10 -14.87 -18.01 -2.62
C MET A 10 -13.91 -18.51 -3.72
N PHE A 11 -12.63 -18.71 -3.40
CA PHE A 11 -11.63 -19.23 -4.34
C PHE A 11 -11.90 -20.69 -4.75
N PRO A 12 -12.14 -21.63 -3.82
CA PRO A 12 -12.62 -22.97 -4.16
C PRO A 12 -13.91 -22.98 -4.98
N ALA A 13 -14.87 -22.10 -4.70
CA ALA A 13 -16.11 -21.99 -5.46
C ALA A 13 -15.87 -21.58 -6.93
N VAL A 14 -15.00 -20.59 -7.17
CA VAL A 14 -14.57 -20.23 -8.52
C VAL A 14 -13.90 -21.41 -9.21
N HIS A 15 -12.96 -22.08 -8.54
CA HIS A 15 -12.22 -23.20 -9.12
C HIS A 15 -13.14 -24.37 -9.50
N ALA A 16 -14.09 -24.73 -8.61
CA ALA A 16 -15.07 -25.77 -8.86
C ALA A 16 -15.99 -25.41 -10.03
N ALA A 17 -16.47 -24.16 -10.10
CA ALA A 17 -17.31 -23.69 -11.19
C ALA A 17 -16.56 -23.71 -12.53
N GLU A 18 -15.31 -23.27 -12.56
CA GLU A 18 -14.47 -23.34 -13.77
C GLU A 18 -14.20 -24.78 -14.21
N MET A 19 -13.95 -25.70 -13.27
CA MET A 19 -13.83 -27.13 -13.56
C MET A 19 -15.12 -27.67 -14.17
N ALA A 20 -16.29 -27.31 -13.61
CA ALA A 20 -17.58 -27.73 -14.13
C ALA A 20 -17.82 -27.18 -15.56
N ILE A 21 -17.44 -25.93 -15.83
CA ILE A 21 -17.49 -25.32 -17.17
C ILE A 21 -16.54 -26.04 -18.14
N ARG A 22 -15.32 -26.39 -17.72
CA ARG A 22 -14.39 -27.17 -18.55
C ARG A 22 -14.94 -28.54 -18.93
N ARG A 23 -15.68 -29.19 -18.02
CA ARG A 23 -16.32 -30.49 -18.26
C ARG A 23 -17.57 -30.37 -19.11
N ASN A 24 -18.39 -29.36 -18.86
CA ASN A 24 -19.59 -29.06 -19.63
C ASN A 24 -19.75 -27.54 -19.83
N PRO A 25 -19.26 -27.01 -20.97
CA PRO A 25 -19.35 -25.58 -21.26
C PRO A 25 -20.79 -25.05 -21.37
N ARG A 26 -21.76 -25.94 -21.58
CA ARG A 26 -23.18 -25.63 -21.75
C ARG A 26 -23.98 -25.81 -20.45
N SER A 27 -23.30 -25.91 -19.31
CA SER A 27 -23.94 -25.96 -17.99
C SER A 27 -24.29 -24.56 -17.50
N TRP A 28 -25.56 -24.17 -17.61
CA TRP A 28 -26.02 -22.85 -17.16
C TRP A 28 -25.81 -22.64 -15.65
N ASP A 29 -25.96 -23.70 -14.85
CA ASP A 29 -25.80 -23.69 -13.39
C ASP A 29 -24.34 -23.44 -12.98
N ALA A 30 -23.39 -24.01 -13.72
CA ALA A 30 -21.97 -23.76 -13.49
C ALA A 30 -21.60 -22.29 -13.77
N TRP A 31 -22.16 -21.69 -14.83
CA TRP A 31 -21.99 -20.26 -15.12
C TRP A 31 -22.67 -19.35 -14.08
N GLN A 32 -23.83 -19.75 -13.55
CA GLN A 32 -24.49 -19.03 -12.46
C GLN A 32 -23.64 -19.08 -11.18
N THR A 33 -23.14 -20.27 -10.82
CA THR A 33 -22.25 -20.48 -9.66
C THR A 33 -20.96 -19.66 -9.79
N LEU A 34 -20.34 -19.63 -10.98
CA LEU A 34 -19.17 -18.80 -11.24
C LEU A 34 -19.47 -17.32 -11.02
N GLY A 35 -20.61 -16.82 -11.51
CA GLY A 35 -21.02 -15.43 -11.32
C GLY A 35 -21.22 -15.07 -9.85
N ARG A 36 -21.88 -15.95 -9.06
CA ARG A 36 -22.05 -15.77 -7.61
C ARG A 36 -20.71 -15.75 -6.87
N ALA A 37 -19.81 -16.65 -7.26
CA ALA A 37 -18.48 -16.72 -6.67
C ALA A 37 -17.65 -15.44 -6.97
N GLN A 38 -17.71 -14.94 -8.20
CA GLN A 38 -17.07 -13.69 -8.61
C GLN A 38 -17.67 -12.46 -7.90
N LEU A 39 -19.00 -12.43 -7.70
CA LEU A 39 -19.64 -11.37 -6.91
C LEU A 39 -19.12 -11.32 -5.47
N GLY A 40 -18.99 -12.48 -4.81
CA GLY A 40 -18.47 -12.53 -3.45
C GLY A 40 -16.97 -12.19 -3.35
N LEU A 41 -16.23 -12.19 -4.47
CA LEU A 41 -14.86 -11.66 -4.56
C LEU A 41 -14.80 -10.16 -4.90
N GLY A 42 -15.95 -9.50 -5.15
CA GLY A 42 -16.02 -8.10 -5.57
C GLY A 42 -15.79 -7.86 -7.06
N GLU A 43 -15.67 -8.93 -7.85
CA GLU A 43 -15.43 -8.90 -9.29
C GLU A 43 -16.74 -8.75 -10.09
N ILE A 44 -17.43 -7.64 -9.87
CA ILE A 44 -18.79 -7.38 -10.37
C ILE A 44 -18.89 -7.52 -11.90
N ALA A 45 -17.92 -6.99 -12.65
CA ALA A 45 -17.93 -7.02 -14.11
C ALA A 45 -17.74 -8.45 -14.67
N LEU A 46 -16.93 -9.28 -14.01
CA LEU A 46 -16.78 -10.69 -14.37
C LEU A 46 -18.08 -11.45 -14.05
N ALA A 47 -18.67 -11.20 -12.89
CA ALA A 47 -19.92 -11.84 -12.50
C ALA A 47 -21.06 -11.57 -13.49
N ILE A 48 -21.23 -10.32 -13.93
CA ILE A 48 -22.25 -9.95 -14.93
C ILE A 48 -22.05 -10.75 -16.21
N ARG A 49 -20.82 -10.91 -16.70
CA ARG A 49 -20.53 -11.72 -17.89
C ARG A 49 -20.91 -13.18 -17.68
N SER A 50 -20.55 -13.76 -16.53
CA SER A 50 -20.91 -15.15 -16.19
C SER A 50 -22.43 -15.35 -16.16
N PHE A 51 -23.18 -14.42 -15.56
CA PHE A 51 -24.65 -14.47 -15.56
C PHE A 51 -25.25 -14.29 -16.96
N GLN A 52 -24.69 -13.43 -17.80
CA GLN A 52 -25.13 -13.28 -19.20
C GLN A 52 -24.94 -14.58 -19.99
N VAL A 53 -23.83 -15.28 -19.79
CA VAL A 53 -23.59 -16.59 -20.41
C VAL A 53 -24.58 -17.63 -19.89
N SER A 54 -24.81 -17.69 -18.57
CA SER A 54 -25.82 -18.56 -17.96
C SER A 54 -27.21 -18.33 -18.56
N LEU A 55 -27.62 -17.06 -18.67
CA LEU A 55 -28.90 -16.67 -19.24
C LEU A 55 -29.00 -16.98 -20.74
N HIS A 56 -27.90 -16.85 -21.49
CA HIS A 56 -27.88 -17.21 -22.91
C HIS A 56 -28.05 -18.72 -23.12
N ILE A 57 -27.46 -19.54 -22.26
CA ILE A 57 -27.58 -21.00 -22.30
C ILE A 57 -28.98 -21.45 -21.89
N PHE A 58 -29.53 -20.85 -20.83
CA PHE A 58 -30.86 -21.20 -20.32
C PHE A 58 -31.68 -19.93 -19.96
N PRO A 59 -32.38 -19.35 -20.96
CA PRO A 59 -33.14 -18.12 -20.79
C PRO A 59 -34.35 -18.24 -19.85
N MET A 60 -34.76 -19.47 -19.54
CA MET A 60 -35.99 -19.75 -18.78
C MET A 60 -35.79 -19.69 -17.27
N ASN A 61 -34.55 -19.55 -16.76
CA ASN A 61 -34.32 -19.37 -15.33
C ASN A 61 -34.58 -17.91 -14.91
N PRO A 62 -35.67 -17.62 -14.17
CA PRO A 62 -35.95 -16.27 -13.73
C PRO A 62 -34.96 -15.76 -12.67
N GLU A 63 -34.34 -16.65 -11.91
CA GLU A 63 -33.41 -16.31 -10.83
C GLU A 63 -32.20 -15.56 -11.37
N VAL A 64 -31.61 -16.05 -12.48
CA VAL A 64 -30.41 -15.44 -13.08
C VAL A 64 -30.67 -13.99 -13.50
N TRP A 65 -31.83 -13.68 -14.10
CA TRP A 65 -32.10 -12.32 -14.58
C TRP A 65 -32.77 -11.41 -13.53
N LYS A 66 -33.69 -11.93 -12.72
CA LYS A 66 -34.41 -11.14 -11.71
C LYS A 66 -33.57 -10.87 -10.48
N GLU A 67 -32.73 -11.82 -10.09
CA GLU A 67 -31.98 -11.75 -8.85
C GLU A 67 -30.50 -11.48 -9.14
N ASP A 68 -29.78 -12.45 -9.69
CA ASP A 68 -28.32 -12.40 -9.81
C ASP A 68 -27.84 -11.21 -10.67
N LEU A 69 -28.35 -11.10 -11.89
CA LEU A 69 -27.91 -10.10 -12.86
C LEU A 69 -28.46 -8.70 -12.53
N SER A 70 -29.67 -8.62 -11.96
CA SER A 70 -30.23 -7.33 -11.51
C SER A 70 -29.46 -6.78 -10.32
N TRP A 71 -29.09 -7.64 -9.38
CA TRP A 71 -28.27 -7.29 -8.22
C TRP A 71 -26.86 -6.85 -8.65
N ALA A 72 -26.21 -7.62 -9.52
CA ALA A 72 -24.86 -7.31 -10.00
C ALA A 72 -24.81 -5.94 -10.72
N ARG A 73 -25.83 -5.61 -11.53
CA ARG A 73 -25.93 -4.30 -12.19
C ARG A 73 -26.11 -3.15 -11.20
N LYS A 74 -26.98 -3.29 -10.20
CA LYS A 74 -27.13 -2.28 -9.15
C LYS A 74 -25.80 -2.03 -8.45
N LEU A 75 -25.09 -3.09 -8.10
CA LEU A 75 -23.80 -2.98 -7.44
C LEU A 75 -22.75 -2.29 -8.32
N GLN A 76 -22.75 -2.55 -9.63
CA GLN A 76 -21.90 -1.85 -10.59
C GLN A 76 -22.22 -0.35 -10.63
N GLU A 77 -23.49 0.03 -10.73
CA GLU A 77 -23.90 1.43 -10.76
C GLU A 77 -23.51 2.18 -9.47
N HIS A 78 -23.62 1.52 -8.31
CA HIS A 78 -23.17 2.10 -7.05
C HIS A 78 -21.64 2.32 -7.02
N LYS A 79 -20.86 1.36 -7.55
CA LYS A 79 -19.40 1.49 -7.67
C LYS A 79 -18.99 2.61 -8.63
N GLU A 80 -19.66 2.72 -9.78
CA GLU A 80 -19.40 3.79 -10.76
C GLU A 80 -19.75 5.17 -10.20
N LYS A 81 -20.84 5.30 -9.44
CA LYS A 81 -21.20 6.55 -8.77
C LYS A 81 -20.16 6.95 -7.73
N ALA A 82 -19.73 6.01 -6.89
CA ALA A 82 -18.72 6.26 -5.86
C ALA A 82 -17.38 6.70 -6.46
N THR A 83 -16.90 5.97 -7.48
CA THR A 83 -15.65 6.32 -8.18
C THR A 83 -15.74 7.66 -8.89
N LYS A 84 -16.89 8.01 -9.48
CA LYS A 84 -17.10 9.33 -10.09
C LYS A 84 -17.08 10.45 -9.05
N THR A 85 -17.70 10.24 -7.89
CA THR A 85 -17.68 11.24 -6.80
C THR A 85 -16.28 11.42 -6.23
N GLU A 86 -15.54 10.32 -6.04
CA GLU A 86 -14.15 10.36 -5.58
C GLU A 86 -13.25 11.07 -6.61
N ALA A 87 -13.40 10.77 -7.90
CA ALA A 87 -12.66 11.43 -8.97
C ALA A 87 -12.97 12.94 -9.03
N MET A 88 -14.24 13.34 -8.91
CA MET A 88 -14.61 14.75 -8.85
C MET A 88 -14.04 15.45 -7.62
N GLN A 89 -14.00 14.78 -6.47
CA GLN A 89 -13.40 15.33 -5.25
C GLN A 89 -11.88 15.43 -5.34
N ALA A 90 -11.21 14.44 -5.94
CA ALA A 90 -9.77 14.46 -6.17
C ALA A 90 -9.38 15.62 -7.11
N LEU A 91 -10.11 15.80 -8.20
CA LEU A 91 -9.89 16.88 -9.16
C LEU A 91 -10.20 18.26 -8.54
N ALA A 92 -11.22 18.35 -7.69
CA ALA A 92 -11.49 19.57 -6.91
C ALA A 92 -10.36 19.88 -5.93
N LYS A 93 -9.79 18.87 -5.27
CA LYS A 93 -8.68 19.03 -4.33
C LYS A 93 -7.40 19.50 -5.03
N GLU A 94 -7.11 18.95 -6.20
CA GLU A 94 -5.98 19.35 -7.04
C GLU A 94 -6.15 20.77 -7.59
N ALA A 95 -7.38 21.18 -7.94
CA ALA A 95 -7.67 22.55 -8.35
C ALA A 95 -7.60 23.58 -7.20
N THR A 96 -7.74 23.14 -5.95
CA THR A 96 -7.58 23.98 -4.75
C THR A 96 -6.18 23.95 -4.15
N GLN A 97 -5.26 23.17 -4.73
CA GLN A 97 -3.87 23.20 -4.30
C GLN A 97 -3.34 24.61 -4.62
N GLU A 98 -3.18 25.44 -3.59
CA GLU A 98 -2.59 26.77 -3.75
C GLU A 98 -1.23 26.60 -4.46
N PRO A 99 -0.91 27.46 -5.45
CA PRO A 99 0.38 27.39 -6.12
C PRO A 99 1.46 27.40 -5.04
N ILE A 100 2.43 26.49 -5.16
CA ILE A 100 3.60 26.46 -4.28
C ILE A 100 4.13 27.89 -4.27
N PRO A 101 4.13 28.60 -3.12
CA PRO A 101 4.61 29.97 -3.09
C PRO A 101 6.02 29.98 -3.66
N ASP A 102 6.32 30.98 -4.49
CA ASP A 102 7.63 31.20 -5.10
C ASP A 102 8.64 31.49 -3.96
N TYR A 103 9.04 30.43 -3.27
CA TYR A 103 9.88 30.50 -2.10
C TYR A 103 11.30 30.64 -2.61
N ASP A 104 11.81 31.86 -2.54
CA ASP A 104 13.19 32.16 -2.87
C ASP A 104 14.08 31.48 -1.82
N PHE A 105 14.64 30.32 -2.20
CA PHE A 105 15.54 29.54 -1.35
C PHE A 105 16.84 30.31 -1.04
N GLU A 106 17.12 31.39 -1.78
CA GLU A 106 18.22 32.33 -1.52
C GLU A 106 17.80 33.52 -0.65
N SER A 107 16.57 33.53 -0.12
CA SER A 107 16.15 34.59 0.80
C SER A 107 17.07 34.66 2.03
N ASP A 108 17.38 35.89 2.44
CA ASP A 108 18.27 36.18 3.56
C ASP A 108 17.85 35.44 4.85
N GLU A 109 16.55 35.19 5.03
CA GLU A 109 16.01 34.44 6.17
C GLU A 109 16.43 32.96 6.16
N ILE A 110 16.35 32.28 5.01
CA ILE A 110 16.73 30.86 4.89
C ILE A 110 18.24 30.70 4.97
N VAL A 111 19.00 31.59 4.34
CA VAL A 111 20.46 31.60 4.42
C VAL A 111 20.92 31.80 5.87
N ALA A 112 20.29 32.71 6.61
CA ALA A 112 20.59 32.92 8.02
C ALA A 112 20.28 31.70 8.89
N VAL A 113 19.16 31.01 8.65
CA VAL A 113 18.81 29.77 9.37
C VAL A 113 19.82 28.66 9.07
N CYS A 114 20.19 28.46 7.81
CA CYS A 114 21.21 27.49 7.41
C CYS A 114 22.58 27.81 8.01
N ALA A 115 22.98 29.09 8.02
CA ALA A 115 24.22 29.53 8.65
C ALA A 115 24.23 29.27 10.17
N ALA A 116 23.13 29.58 10.86
CA ALA A 116 23.00 29.33 12.29
C ALA A 116 23.05 27.83 12.64
N ILE A 117 22.47 26.96 11.80
CA ILE A 117 22.56 25.51 11.97
C ILE A 117 24.01 25.05 11.77
N ALA A 118 24.69 25.53 10.73
CA ALA A 118 26.09 25.19 10.46
C ALA A 118 27.01 25.62 11.61
N GLU A 119 26.81 26.82 12.18
CA GLU A 119 27.56 27.29 13.35
C GLU A 119 27.27 26.45 14.59
N LYS A 120 26.01 26.07 14.81
CA LYS A 120 25.61 25.20 15.93
C LYS A 120 26.21 23.79 15.80
N GLU A 121 26.23 23.23 14.60
CA GLU A 121 26.86 21.93 14.31
C GLU A 121 28.38 22.01 14.45
N LYS A 122 29.00 23.11 14.00
CA LYS A 122 30.42 23.37 14.19
C LYS A 122 30.79 23.45 15.68
N ALA A 123 30.03 24.19 16.48
CA ALA A 123 30.23 24.27 17.93
C ALA A 123 30.05 22.91 18.63
N LEU A 124 29.10 22.07 18.16
CA LEU A 124 28.93 20.70 18.65
C LEU A 124 30.06 19.77 18.21
N SER A 125 30.65 20.01 17.03
CA SER A 125 31.80 19.26 16.51
C SER A 125 33.12 19.62 17.21
N GLU A 126 33.26 20.87 17.65
CA GLU A 126 34.39 21.34 18.48
C GLU A 126 34.25 20.85 19.93
N ALA A 127 33.04 20.57 20.40
CA ALA A 127 32.75 19.89 21.66
C ALA A 127 32.73 18.36 21.51
N LYS A 128 33.73 17.79 20.82
CA LYS A 128 33.83 16.34 20.57
C LYS A 128 34.11 15.60 21.88
N SER A 129 33.07 15.32 22.65
CA SER A 129 33.16 14.49 23.85
C SER A 129 33.21 13.03 23.45
N VAL A 130 34.32 12.36 23.77
CA VAL A 130 34.48 10.93 23.57
C VAL A 130 33.96 10.25 24.84
N VAL A 131 32.96 9.39 24.68
CA VAL A 131 32.44 8.56 25.76
C VAL A 131 33.25 7.27 25.78
N ILE A 132 34.09 7.11 26.80
CA ILE A 132 34.92 5.91 26.98
C ILE A 132 34.23 5.00 27.99
N VAL A 133 33.97 3.75 27.58
CA VAL A 133 33.38 2.71 28.44
C VAL A 133 34.45 1.69 28.76
N SER A 134 34.80 1.58 30.04
CA SER A 134 35.76 0.59 30.53
C SER A 134 35.15 -0.82 30.56
N ALA A 135 35.99 -1.86 30.46
CA ALA A 135 35.57 -3.26 30.56
C ALA A 135 34.93 -3.63 31.91
N SER A 136 35.01 -2.77 32.94
CA SER A 136 34.30 -2.93 34.21
C SER A 136 32.94 -2.22 34.26
N GLY A 137 32.51 -1.59 33.16
CA GLY A 137 31.23 -0.89 33.04
C GLY A 137 31.23 0.55 33.56
N ALA A 138 32.39 1.13 33.89
CA ALA A 138 32.50 2.55 34.22
C ALA A 138 32.47 3.39 32.93
N VAL A 139 31.63 4.42 32.89
CA VAL A 139 31.48 5.34 31.74
C VAL A 139 32.01 6.70 32.15
N GLU A 140 33.04 7.19 31.47
CA GLU A 140 33.59 8.53 31.66
C GLU A 140 33.54 9.30 30.34
N THR A 141 33.12 10.57 30.40
CA THR A 141 33.03 11.46 29.25
C THR A 141 34.19 12.44 29.28
N VAL A 142 35.12 12.33 28.32
CA VAL A 142 36.29 13.20 28.24
C VAL A 142 36.11 14.20 27.10
N THR A 143 36.25 15.49 27.40
CA THR A 143 36.33 16.59 26.43
C THR A 143 37.79 16.89 26.17
N GLU A 144 38.26 16.74 24.92
CA GLU A 144 39.64 17.07 24.56
C GLU A 144 39.82 18.59 24.50
N GLU A 145 40.48 19.20 25.51
CA GLU A 145 41.13 20.50 25.36
C GLU A 145 42.56 20.25 24.86
N GLU A 146 42.91 20.83 23.69
CA GLU A 146 44.24 20.73 23.10
C GLU A 146 45.32 21.23 24.07
N ASN A 147 46.12 20.30 24.62
CA ASN A 147 47.44 20.66 25.13
C ASN A 147 48.46 19.53 24.93
N SER A 148 49.44 19.84 24.06
CA SER A 148 50.79 19.29 23.93
C SER A 148 50.99 17.75 23.95
N ALA A 149 51.33 17.25 22.76
CA ALA A 149 52.42 16.31 22.49
C ALA A 149 52.64 15.13 23.46
N THR A 150 52.27 13.92 23.04
CA THR A 150 53.11 12.71 23.20
C THR A 150 52.64 11.67 22.17
N THR A 151 53.54 11.25 21.28
CA THR A 151 53.36 10.13 20.33
C THR A 151 53.26 8.79 21.07
N PRO A 152 52.30 7.91 20.77
CA PRO A 152 52.42 6.50 21.08
C PRO A 152 52.76 5.71 19.82
N ASP A 153 54.04 5.34 19.78
CA ASP A 153 54.64 4.03 19.54
C ASP A 153 53.90 3.00 18.67
N ASP A 154 54.71 2.39 17.79
CA ASP A 154 54.37 1.29 16.90
C ASP A 154 53.73 0.12 17.66
N THR A 155 52.66 -0.46 17.11
CA THR A 155 52.64 -1.86 16.63
C THR A 155 51.22 -2.42 16.48
N ILE A 156 51.09 -3.34 15.52
CA ILE A 156 49.97 -4.26 15.27
C ILE A 156 48.93 -3.76 14.26
N PHE A 157 49.32 -3.78 12.98
CA PHE A 157 48.38 -3.93 11.87
C PHE A 157 47.87 -5.39 11.84
N ILE A 158 46.56 -5.61 11.96
CA ILE A 158 45.91 -6.86 11.53
C ILE A 158 45.02 -6.53 10.33
N ARG A 159 45.45 -7.00 9.16
CA ARG A 159 44.73 -6.92 7.89
C ARG A 159 43.74 -8.10 7.85
N ALA A 160 42.44 -7.82 7.84
CA ALA A 160 41.42 -8.85 7.59
C ALA A 160 41.27 -9.09 6.08
N ARG A 161 41.05 -10.36 5.71
CA ARG A 161 40.86 -10.86 4.35
C ARG A 161 39.38 -10.84 3.97
#